data_AF-A0A5J4VMA1-F1
#
_entry.id   AF-A0A5J4VMA1-F1
#
_cell.length_a   1.000
_cell.length_b   1.000
_cell.length_c   1.000
_cell.angle_alpha   90.00
_cell.angle_beta   90.00
_cell.angle_gamma   90.00
#
_symmetry.space_group_name_H-M   'P 1'
#
loop_
_entity.id
_entity.type
_entity.pdbx_description
1 polymer ?
#
loop_
_entity_poly.entity_id
_entity_poly.type
_entity_poly.pdbx_seq_one_letter_code
_entity_poly.pdbx_strand_id
1 'polypeptide(L)'
;KISSSAATAAGIDWERRNRLTIFRAVYNLQSRNFIEASKLLQESISTFQTPELFGEEKLVLYTVCTSLIAIDSRSELNNKCVRQPDVISSINQTPHLHDLLHSFYKGEYSAFILHLGLITEEVLQQDKILGQHATYFCKEMRAKAYNQYITPYRSVGFSQMAREFGVSLEFLEIDLERFITAGKVHARIDKVTKRNIIGNEGESLGGVVETRRVETKGVKLDAVLTGADKLISKMQKIVGSVIHL
;
A
#
# COMPACT_ATOMS: atom_id res chain seq x y z
N LYS A 1 -42.91 9.79 -29.46
CA LYS A 1 -41.96 10.84 -28.97
C LYS A 1 -41.64 10.74 -27.47
N ILE A 2 -41.91 9.63 -26.77
CA ILE A 2 -41.65 9.48 -25.32
C ILE A 2 -40.37 8.68 -25.01
N SER A 3 -39.73 8.05 -26.01
CA SER A 3 -38.53 7.23 -25.77
C SER A 3 -37.23 8.03 -25.56
N SER A 4 -37.15 9.29 -26.00
CA SER A 4 -35.91 10.07 -25.89
C SER A 4 -35.67 10.66 -24.50
N SER A 5 -36.72 11.03 -23.76
CA SER A 5 -36.58 11.66 -22.44
C SER A 5 -36.20 10.67 -21.33
N ALA A 6 -36.66 9.43 -21.41
CA ALA A 6 -36.31 8.36 -20.47
C ALA A 6 -34.85 7.90 -20.63
N ALA A 7 -34.34 7.86 -21.87
CA ALA A 7 -32.94 7.56 -22.14
C ALA A 7 -32.00 8.67 -21.60
N THR A 8 -32.38 9.94 -21.75
CA THR A 8 -31.64 11.06 -21.15
C THR A 8 -31.68 11.05 -19.62
N ALA A 9 -32.81 10.68 -19.00
CA ALA A 9 -32.88 10.55 -17.54
C ALA A 9 -32.01 9.41 -17.00
N ALA A 10 -32.01 8.25 -17.67
CA ALA A 10 -31.15 7.13 -17.34
C ALA A 10 -29.65 7.47 -17.54
N GLY A 11 -29.32 8.25 -18.57
CA GLY A 11 -27.97 8.78 -18.78
C GLY A 11 -27.52 9.77 -17.69
N ILE A 12 -28.40 10.68 -17.28
CA ILE A 12 -28.16 11.61 -16.16
C ILE A 12 -27.97 10.84 -14.84
N ASP A 13 -28.72 9.76 -14.64
CA ASP A 13 -28.57 8.89 -13.45
C ASP A 13 -27.26 8.11 -13.45
N TRP A 14 -26.75 7.71 -14.62
CA TRP A 14 -25.44 7.07 -14.74
C TRP A 14 -24.31 8.04 -14.36
N GLU A 15 -24.33 9.26 -14.90
CA GLU A 15 -23.28 10.25 -14.63
C GLU A 15 -23.25 10.59 -13.14
N ARG A 16 -24.42 10.82 -12.53
CA ARG A 16 -24.55 11.07 -11.08
C ARG A 16 -24.00 9.92 -10.23
N ARG A 17 -24.18 8.67 -10.65
CA ARG A 17 -23.63 7.50 -9.96
C ARG A 17 -22.10 7.50 -10.02
N ASN A 18 -21.50 7.77 -11.18
CA ASN A 18 -20.05 7.84 -11.31
C ASN A 18 -19.46 8.96 -10.45
N ARG A 19 -20.09 10.15 -10.46
CA ARG A 19 -19.68 11.25 -9.57
C ARG A 19 -19.73 10.81 -8.10
N LEU A 20 -20.82 10.16 -7.69
CA LEU A 20 -20.96 9.65 -6.32
C LEU A 20 -19.87 8.61 -5.97
N THR A 21 -19.51 7.74 -6.91
CA THR A 21 -18.43 6.76 -6.74
C THR A 21 -17.09 7.44 -6.47
N ILE A 22 -16.77 8.51 -7.21
CA ILE A 22 -15.54 9.30 -7.01
C ILE A 22 -15.54 9.97 -5.63
N PHE A 23 -16.66 10.59 -5.22
CA PHE A 23 -16.77 11.17 -3.88
C PHE A 23 -16.59 10.13 -2.77
N ARG A 24 -17.16 8.94 -2.94
CA ARG A 24 -16.96 7.82 -2.00
C ARG A 24 -15.51 7.36 -1.95
N ALA A 25 -14.84 7.29 -3.10
CA ALA A 25 -13.43 6.95 -3.16
C ALA A 25 -12.56 7.95 -2.38
N VAL A 26 -12.83 9.25 -2.53
CA VAL A 26 -12.15 10.31 -1.79
C VAL A 26 -12.42 10.26 -0.30
N TYR A 27 -13.66 9.98 0.09
CA TYR A 27 -14.00 9.76 1.49
C TYR A 27 -13.25 8.56 2.10
N ASN A 28 -13.13 7.46 1.34
CA ASN A 28 -12.38 6.28 1.76
C ASN A 28 -10.88 6.56 1.86
N LEU A 29 -10.33 7.40 0.97
CA LEU A 29 -8.95 7.88 1.04
C LEU A 29 -8.67 8.64 2.36
N GLN A 30 -9.56 9.56 2.74
CA GLN A 30 -9.46 10.30 4.01
C GLN A 30 -9.61 9.39 5.23
N SER A 31 -10.43 8.34 5.12
CA SER A 31 -10.66 7.38 6.20
C SER A 31 -9.59 6.27 6.27
N ARG A 32 -8.51 6.37 5.47
CA ARG A 32 -7.42 5.38 5.34
C ARG A 32 -7.86 3.99 4.83
N ASN A 33 -9.02 3.87 4.19
CA ASN A 33 -9.46 2.63 3.57
C ASN A 33 -8.98 2.55 2.11
N PHE A 34 -7.69 2.26 1.94
CA PHE A 34 -7.04 2.20 0.63
C PHE A 34 -7.53 1.03 -0.25
N ILE A 35 -8.01 -0.06 0.36
CA ILE A 35 -8.47 -1.25 -0.36
C ILE A 35 -9.75 -0.93 -1.14
N GLU A 36 -10.75 -0.38 -0.46
CA GLU A 36 -12.01 0.00 -1.12
C GLU A 36 -11.82 1.22 -2.02
N ALA A 37 -10.99 2.19 -1.62
CA ALA A 37 -10.66 3.33 -2.47
C ALA A 37 -10.03 2.89 -3.80
N SER A 38 -9.08 1.95 -3.78
CA SER A 38 -8.42 1.45 -4.99
C SER A 38 -9.41 0.84 -5.98
N LYS A 39 -10.37 0.04 -5.51
CA LYS A 39 -11.40 -0.58 -6.37
C LYS A 39 -12.27 0.49 -7.05
N LEU A 40 -12.81 1.41 -6.26
CA LEU A 40 -13.69 2.47 -6.77
C LEU A 40 -12.97 3.41 -7.74
N LEU A 41 -11.70 3.73 -7.48
CA LEU A 41 -10.89 4.57 -8.36
C LEU A 41 -10.56 3.85 -9.68
N GLN A 42 -10.17 2.58 -9.63
CA GLN A 42 -9.88 1.79 -10.84
C GLN A 42 -11.08 1.71 -11.78
N GLU A 43 -12.29 1.50 -11.23
CA GLU A 43 -13.52 1.47 -12.02
C GLU A 43 -13.88 2.84 -12.62
N SER A 44 -13.46 3.92 -11.96
CA SER A 44 -13.83 5.30 -12.33
C SER A 44 -12.79 6.02 -13.20
N ILE A 45 -11.61 5.44 -13.46
CA ILE A 45 -10.56 6.09 -14.28
C ILE A 45 -11.07 6.46 -15.66
N SER A 46 -11.69 5.51 -16.37
CA SER A 46 -12.09 5.71 -17.78
C SER A 46 -13.34 6.57 -17.95
N THR A 47 -14.07 6.83 -16.87
CA THR A 47 -15.36 7.55 -16.87
C THR A 47 -15.31 8.85 -16.07
N PHE A 48 -14.10 9.33 -15.76
CA PHE A 48 -13.91 10.51 -14.94
C PHE A 48 -14.48 11.77 -15.60
N GLN A 49 -15.40 12.44 -14.91
CA GLN A 49 -16.09 13.64 -15.41
C GLN A 49 -16.28 14.71 -14.31
N THR A 50 -15.42 14.72 -13.28
CA THR A 50 -15.53 15.65 -12.14
C THR A 50 -14.29 16.54 -12.00
N PRO A 51 -14.08 17.53 -12.89
CA PRO A 51 -12.96 18.46 -12.79
C PRO A 51 -13.07 19.40 -11.58
N GLU A 52 -14.26 19.52 -10.98
CA GLU A 52 -14.54 20.35 -9.80
C GLU A 52 -13.74 19.91 -8.56
N LEU A 53 -13.40 18.62 -8.44
CA LEU A 53 -12.75 18.06 -7.26
C LEU A 53 -11.22 18.08 -7.41
N PHE A 54 -10.73 17.56 -8.54
CA PHE A 54 -9.32 17.58 -8.94
C PHE A 54 -9.18 17.25 -10.43
N GLY A 55 -8.02 17.55 -11.03
CA GLY A 55 -7.72 17.20 -12.42
C GLY A 55 -7.37 15.72 -12.61
N GLU A 56 -7.36 15.26 -13.85
CA GLU A 56 -7.06 13.86 -14.23
C GLU A 56 -5.70 13.39 -13.69
N GLU A 57 -4.71 14.28 -13.63
CA GLU A 57 -3.38 14.05 -13.03
C GLU A 57 -3.48 13.46 -11.62
N LYS A 58 -4.29 14.10 -10.76
CA LYS A 58 -4.47 13.68 -9.38
C LYS A 58 -5.29 12.40 -9.26
N LEU A 59 -6.22 12.16 -10.19
CA LEU A 59 -6.94 10.89 -10.24
C LEU A 59 -5.98 9.72 -10.45
N VAL A 60 -5.07 9.85 -11.41
CA VAL A 60 -4.07 8.83 -11.71
C VAL A 60 -3.13 8.65 -10.52
N LEU A 61 -2.65 9.74 -9.91
CA LEU A 61 -1.86 9.69 -8.68
C LEU A 61 -2.55 8.88 -7.58
N TYR A 62 -3.80 9.23 -7.24
CA TYR A 62 -4.55 8.53 -6.19
C TYR A 62 -4.79 7.08 -6.53
N THR A 63 -5.09 6.78 -7.79
CA THR A 63 -5.33 5.40 -8.21
C THR A 63 -4.05 4.57 -8.12
N VAL A 64 -2.92 5.08 -8.61
CA VAL A 64 -1.64 4.36 -8.52
C VAL A 64 -1.22 4.18 -7.06
N CYS A 65 -1.26 5.24 -6.23
CA CYS A 65 -0.91 5.15 -4.81
C CYS A 65 -1.79 4.14 -4.05
N THR A 66 -3.11 4.22 -4.21
CA THR A 66 -4.02 3.27 -3.54
C THR A 66 -3.84 1.86 -4.05
N SER A 67 -3.60 1.67 -5.35
CA SER A 67 -3.40 0.35 -5.95
C SER A 67 -2.10 -0.29 -5.52
N LEU A 68 -1.02 0.48 -5.38
CA LEU A 68 0.25 0.01 -4.84
C LEU A 68 0.11 -0.53 -3.41
N ILE A 69 -0.71 0.11 -2.58
CA ILE A 69 -1.00 -0.39 -1.23
C ILE A 69 -1.94 -1.59 -1.27
N ALA A 70 -3.07 -1.48 -1.97
CA ALA A 70 -4.18 -2.43 -1.89
C ALA A 70 -3.92 -3.77 -2.59
N ILE A 71 -3.16 -3.77 -3.69
CA ILE A 71 -2.98 -4.97 -4.52
C ILE A 71 -1.69 -5.68 -4.16
N ASP A 72 -1.80 -6.87 -3.55
CA ASP A 72 -0.62 -7.69 -3.20
C ASP A 72 -0.17 -8.60 -4.35
N SER A 73 -1.05 -8.90 -5.31
CA SER A 73 -0.73 -9.73 -6.47
C SER A 73 -0.04 -8.93 -7.57
N ARG A 74 1.21 -9.32 -7.91
CA ARG A 74 1.97 -8.71 -9.03
C ARG A 74 1.23 -8.79 -10.37
N SER A 75 0.44 -9.85 -10.58
CA SER A 75 -0.35 -10.02 -11.81
C SER A 75 -1.50 -9.01 -11.89
N GLU A 76 -2.20 -8.80 -10.78
CA GLU A 76 -3.30 -7.82 -10.72
C GLU A 76 -2.78 -6.39 -10.88
N LEU A 77 -1.64 -6.05 -10.25
CA LEU A 77 -1.03 -4.73 -10.38
C LEU A 77 -0.63 -4.45 -11.84
N ASN A 78 -0.13 -5.47 -12.54
CA ASN A 78 0.22 -5.35 -13.96
C ASN A 78 -1.01 -5.02 -14.81
N ASN A 79 -2.11 -5.75 -14.61
CA ASN A 79 -3.31 -5.59 -15.42
C ASN A 79 -4.05 -4.28 -15.11
N LYS A 80 -4.09 -3.87 -13.85
CA LYS A 80 -4.89 -2.73 -13.38
C LYS A 80 -4.16 -1.39 -13.35
N CYS A 81 -2.83 -1.37 -13.39
CA CYS A 81 -2.08 -0.11 -13.39
C CYS A 81 -1.07 -0.06 -14.52
N VAL A 82 -0.16 -1.03 -14.60
CA VAL A 82 0.98 -0.97 -15.54
C VAL A 82 0.53 -1.05 -17.01
N ARG A 83 -0.52 -1.82 -17.31
CA ARG A 83 -1.05 -2.00 -18.68
C ARG A 83 -2.28 -1.14 -18.99
N GLN A 84 -2.81 -0.40 -18.02
CA GLN A 84 -4.02 0.38 -18.25
C GLN A 84 -3.69 1.63 -19.09
N PRO A 85 -4.32 1.82 -20.27
CA PRO A 85 -3.94 2.90 -21.19
C PRO A 85 -4.13 4.29 -20.59
N ASP A 86 -5.21 4.51 -19.84
CA ASP A 86 -5.50 5.79 -19.19
C ASP A 86 -4.46 6.17 -18.12
N VAL A 87 -3.88 5.17 -17.46
CA VAL A 87 -2.79 5.39 -16.52
C VAL A 87 -1.52 5.74 -17.29
N ILE A 88 -1.19 4.98 -18.34
CA ILE A 88 0.01 5.19 -19.16
C ILE A 88 0.04 6.59 -19.80
N SER A 89 -1.12 7.10 -20.27
CA SER A 89 -1.18 8.42 -20.90
C SER A 89 -0.87 9.57 -19.94
N SER A 90 -1.30 9.44 -18.68
CA SER A 90 -1.29 10.55 -17.72
C SER A 90 -0.24 10.39 -16.61
N ILE A 91 0.41 9.22 -16.49
CA ILE A 91 1.41 8.96 -15.44
C ILE A 91 2.64 9.89 -15.55
N ASN A 92 3.00 10.32 -16.76
CA ASN A 92 4.14 11.22 -17.00
C ASN A 92 3.86 12.67 -16.58
N GLN A 93 2.60 13.02 -16.32
CA GLN A 93 2.24 14.36 -15.83
C GLN A 93 2.64 14.56 -14.36
N THR A 94 2.70 13.47 -13.58
CA THR A 94 3.16 13.53 -12.19
C THR A 94 4.62 13.09 -12.09
N PRO A 95 5.53 13.92 -11.53
CA PRO A 95 6.93 13.55 -11.41
C PRO A 95 7.11 12.30 -10.54
N HIS A 96 8.08 11.46 -10.90
CA HIS A 96 8.49 10.24 -10.18
C HIS A 96 7.46 9.11 -10.07
N LEU A 97 6.19 9.33 -10.41
CA LEU A 97 5.12 8.32 -10.27
C LEU A 97 5.33 7.12 -11.19
N HIS A 98 5.74 7.37 -12.44
CA HIS A 98 6.06 6.32 -13.42
C HIS A 98 7.18 5.42 -12.90
N ASP A 99 8.29 6.03 -12.50
CA ASP A 99 9.48 5.28 -12.08
C ASP A 99 9.24 4.55 -10.77
N LEU A 100 8.47 5.12 -9.84
CA LEU A 100 8.01 4.43 -8.63
C LEU A 100 7.23 3.15 -8.95
N LEU A 101 6.23 3.23 -9.83
CA LEU A 101 5.41 2.08 -10.21
C LEU A 101 6.24 1.01 -10.93
N HIS A 102 7.09 1.41 -11.88
CA HIS A 102 7.89 0.49 -12.68
C HIS A 102 9.03 -0.15 -11.87
N SER A 103 9.75 0.61 -11.05
CA SER A 103 10.81 0.09 -10.16
C SER A 103 10.25 -0.95 -9.19
N PHE A 104 9.12 -0.65 -8.55
CA PHE A 104 8.43 -1.59 -7.66
C PHE A 104 8.00 -2.86 -8.40
N TYR A 105 7.40 -2.69 -9.59
CA TYR A 105 6.96 -3.82 -10.40
C TYR A 105 8.12 -4.68 -10.90
N LYS A 106 9.24 -4.10 -11.32
CA LYS A 106 10.42 -4.83 -11.79
C LYS A 106 11.18 -5.50 -10.62
N GLY A 107 11.13 -4.90 -9.43
CA GLY A 107 11.90 -5.32 -8.26
C GLY A 107 13.25 -4.63 -8.14
N GLU A 108 13.38 -3.43 -8.73
CA GLU A 108 14.58 -2.58 -8.61
C GLU A 108 14.47 -1.74 -7.33
N TYR A 109 14.84 -2.34 -6.19
CA TYR A 109 14.54 -1.78 -4.86
C TYR A 109 15.29 -0.48 -4.54
N SER A 110 16.53 -0.32 -5.01
CA SER A 110 17.32 0.90 -4.83
C SER A 110 16.66 2.12 -5.48
N ALA A 111 16.27 2.00 -6.75
CA ALA A 111 15.54 3.02 -7.48
C ALA A 111 14.17 3.29 -6.83
N PHE A 112 13.46 2.24 -6.41
CA PHE A 112 12.19 2.35 -5.74
C PHE A 112 12.26 3.18 -4.45
N ILE A 113 13.24 2.94 -3.56
CA ILE A 113 13.38 3.70 -2.31
C ILE A 113 13.65 5.18 -2.59
N LEU A 114 14.48 5.48 -3.60
CA LEU A 114 14.76 6.84 -4.03
C LEU A 114 13.49 7.54 -4.52
N HIS A 115 12.77 6.94 -5.47
CA HIS A 115 11.53 7.52 -6.00
C HIS A 115 10.42 7.61 -4.95
N LEU A 116 10.38 6.67 -3.99
CA LEU A 116 9.45 6.72 -2.87
C LEU A 116 9.73 7.92 -1.95
N GLY A 117 11.00 8.26 -1.72
CA GLY A 117 11.38 9.47 -0.99
C GLY A 117 10.90 10.73 -1.71
N LEU A 118 11.29 10.86 -2.99
CA LEU A 118 10.97 12.03 -3.82
C LEU A 118 9.46 12.27 -3.93
N ILE A 119 8.67 11.24 -4.26
CA ILE A 119 7.22 11.39 -4.39
C ILE A 119 6.55 11.77 -3.07
N THR A 120 7.08 11.27 -1.95
CA THR A 120 6.50 11.55 -0.63
C THR A 120 6.70 13.01 -0.27
N GLU A 121 7.88 13.56 -0.51
CA GLU A 121 8.25 14.93 -0.15
C GLU A 121 7.68 15.97 -1.14
N GLU A 122 7.83 15.74 -2.44
CA GLU A 122 7.49 16.72 -3.46
C GLU A 122 6.00 16.74 -3.79
N VAL A 123 5.34 15.56 -3.82
CA VAL A 123 3.96 15.42 -4.30
C VAL A 123 3.00 15.16 -3.16
N LEU A 124 3.22 14.11 -2.37
CA LEU A 124 2.23 13.65 -1.40
C LEU A 124 2.07 14.63 -0.23
N GLN A 125 3.16 15.17 0.32
CA GLN A 125 3.08 16.13 1.44
C GLN A 125 2.37 17.43 1.08
N GLN A 126 2.46 17.87 -0.18
CA GLN A 126 1.81 19.09 -0.66
C GLN A 126 0.32 18.87 -0.98
N ASP A 127 -0.12 17.62 -1.11
CA ASP A 127 -1.50 17.31 -1.46
C ASP A 127 -2.44 17.40 -0.26
N LYS A 128 -3.64 17.95 -0.48
CA LYS A 128 -4.63 18.21 0.56
C LYS A 128 -5.24 16.92 1.13
N ILE A 129 -5.36 15.88 0.30
CA ILE A 129 -6.04 14.63 0.68
C ILE A 129 -5.01 13.63 1.20
N LEU A 130 -3.95 13.38 0.44
CA LEU A 130 -2.94 12.41 0.80
C LEU A 130 -1.84 12.94 1.73
N GLY A 131 -1.67 14.25 1.90
CA GLY A 131 -0.60 14.82 2.72
C GLY A 131 -0.62 14.37 4.17
N GLN A 132 -1.81 14.26 4.77
CA GLN A 132 -1.96 13.73 6.13
C GLN A 132 -1.62 12.24 6.25
N HIS A 133 -1.54 11.54 5.11
CA HIS A 133 -1.29 10.11 5.03
C HIS A 133 0.03 9.78 4.32
N ALA A 134 0.82 10.78 3.92
CA ALA A 134 2.09 10.59 3.20
C ALA A 134 3.08 9.73 4.00
N THR A 135 3.21 9.98 5.31
CA THR A 135 4.06 9.17 6.20
C THR A 135 3.56 7.74 6.36
N TYR A 136 2.24 7.54 6.35
CA TYR A 136 1.63 6.23 6.39
C TYR A 136 1.89 5.47 5.09
N PHE A 137 1.68 6.12 3.94
CA PHE A 137 1.96 5.58 2.62
C PHE A 137 3.40 5.10 2.50
N CYS A 138 4.38 5.95 2.84
CA CYS A 138 5.80 5.59 2.80
C CYS A 138 6.13 4.38 3.69
N LYS A 139 5.56 4.31 4.91
CA LYS A 139 5.77 3.16 5.80
C LYS A 139 5.20 1.85 5.25
N GLU A 140 3.96 1.87 4.76
CA GLU A 140 3.35 0.67 4.19
C GLU A 140 4.07 0.21 2.92
N MET A 141 4.48 1.13 2.05
CA MET A 141 5.22 0.82 0.84
C MET A 141 6.59 0.19 1.13
N ARG A 142 7.32 0.68 2.13
CA ARG A 142 8.60 0.06 2.56
C ARG A 142 8.38 -1.35 3.11
N ALA A 143 7.39 -1.55 3.98
CA ALA A 143 7.07 -2.88 4.50
C ALA A 143 6.71 -3.87 3.39
N LYS A 144 5.96 -3.41 2.38
CA LYS A 144 5.59 -4.21 1.22
C LYS A 144 6.79 -4.60 0.36
N ALA A 145 7.69 -3.67 0.09
CA ALA A 145 8.92 -3.94 -0.63
C ALA A 145 9.82 -4.95 0.10
N TYR A 146 9.95 -4.84 1.43
CA TYR A 146 10.69 -5.82 2.23
C TYR A 146 10.05 -7.21 2.17
N ASN A 147 8.73 -7.31 2.32
CA ASN A 147 8.02 -8.59 2.16
C ASN A 147 8.23 -9.19 0.76
N GLN A 148 8.13 -8.37 -0.29
CA GLN A 148 8.35 -8.82 -1.66
C GLN A 148 9.77 -9.37 -1.86
N TYR A 149 10.79 -8.70 -1.30
CA TYR A 149 12.18 -9.15 -1.39
C TYR A 149 12.43 -10.44 -0.60
N ILE A 150 11.90 -10.54 0.62
CA ILE A 150 12.19 -11.64 1.56
C ILE A 150 11.39 -12.91 1.20
N THR A 151 10.19 -12.79 0.61
CA THR A 151 9.30 -13.92 0.25
C THR A 151 9.97 -15.08 -0.52
N PRO A 152 10.78 -14.85 -1.57
CA PRO A 152 11.43 -15.94 -2.30
C PRO A 152 12.54 -16.65 -1.52
N TYR A 153 13.09 -16.02 -0.48
CA TYR A 153 14.24 -16.56 0.26
C TYR A 153 13.82 -17.18 1.60
N ARG A 154 14.53 -18.24 2.01
CA ARG A 154 14.38 -18.82 3.35
C ARG A 154 15.10 -17.98 4.41
N SER A 155 16.28 -17.49 4.05
CA SER A 155 17.12 -16.64 4.87
C SER A 155 17.86 -15.63 4.00
N VAL A 156 18.08 -14.43 4.52
CA VAL A 156 18.72 -13.32 3.81
C VAL A 156 19.68 -12.61 4.77
N GLY A 157 20.91 -12.32 4.32
CA GLY A 157 21.85 -11.53 5.10
C GLY A 157 21.54 -10.02 5.06
N PHE A 158 21.65 -9.33 6.19
CA PHE A 158 21.37 -7.89 6.26
C PHE A 158 22.24 -7.05 5.31
N SER A 159 23.53 -7.38 5.17
CA SER A 159 24.44 -6.63 4.29
C SER A 159 24.06 -6.73 2.81
N GLN A 160 23.58 -7.89 2.37
CA GLN A 160 23.11 -8.08 0.99
C GLN A 160 21.81 -7.30 0.76
N MET A 161 20.87 -7.40 1.70
CA MET A 161 19.61 -6.67 1.61
C MET A 161 19.85 -5.15 1.62
N ALA A 162 20.73 -4.65 2.49
CA ALA A 162 21.07 -3.22 2.54
C ALA A 162 21.65 -2.73 1.21
N ARG A 163 22.52 -3.52 0.58
CA ARG A 163 23.10 -3.21 -0.75
C ARG A 163 22.02 -3.17 -1.84
N GLU A 164 21.09 -4.12 -1.83
CA GLU A 164 20.02 -4.19 -2.84
C GLU A 164 19.05 -3.01 -2.74
N PHE A 165 18.74 -2.58 -1.51
CA PHE A 165 17.88 -1.43 -1.24
C PHE A 165 18.62 -0.09 -1.31
N GLY A 166 19.95 -0.09 -1.38
CA GLY A 166 20.76 1.14 -1.40
C GLY A 166 20.71 1.93 -0.10
N VAL A 167 20.51 1.27 1.04
CA VAL A 167 20.39 1.90 2.37
C VAL A 167 21.51 1.46 3.31
N SER A 168 21.75 2.22 4.37
CA SER A 168 22.70 1.81 5.40
C SER A 168 22.18 0.60 6.18
N LEU A 169 23.12 -0.23 6.65
CA LEU A 169 22.80 -1.42 7.44
C LEU A 169 22.06 -1.05 8.74
N GLU A 170 22.49 0.01 9.41
CA GLU A 170 21.86 0.52 10.64
C GLU A 170 20.41 0.95 10.41
N PHE A 171 20.14 1.65 9.30
CA PHE A 171 18.81 2.07 8.94
C PHE A 171 17.90 0.87 8.69
N LEU A 172 18.39 -0.10 7.91
CA LEU A 172 17.63 -1.31 7.58
C LEU A 172 17.29 -2.13 8.84
N GLU A 173 18.23 -2.27 9.77
CA GLU A 173 18.00 -2.99 11.03
C GLU A 173 16.90 -2.34 11.86
N ILE A 174 16.95 -1.03 12.08
CA ILE A 174 15.94 -0.31 12.86
C ILE A 174 14.56 -0.39 12.18
N ASP A 175 14.51 -0.25 10.85
CA ASP A 175 13.27 -0.24 10.10
C ASP A 175 12.60 -1.62 10.07
N LEU A 176 13.38 -2.69 9.84
CA LEU A 176 12.89 -4.07 9.89
C LEU A 176 12.45 -4.48 11.30
N GLU A 177 13.20 -4.11 12.34
CA GLU A 177 12.78 -4.37 13.73
C GLU A 177 11.41 -3.77 14.02
N ARG A 178 11.19 -2.51 13.66
CA ARG A 178 9.90 -1.83 13.84
C ARG A 178 8.78 -2.53 13.09
N PHE A 179 9.00 -2.95 11.84
CA PHE A 179 7.98 -3.62 11.04
C PHE A 179 7.68 -5.05 11.49
N ILE A 180 8.67 -5.77 12.00
CA ILE A 180 8.49 -7.10 12.57
C ILE A 180 7.72 -7.01 13.89
N THR A 181 8.06 -6.08 14.78
CA THR A 181 7.31 -5.84 16.02
C THR A 181 5.87 -5.40 15.75
N ALA A 182 5.66 -4.61 14.69
CA ALA A 182 4.32 -4.21 14.24
C ALA A 182 3.54 -5.33 13.51
N GLY A 183 4.15 -6.50 13.29
CA GLY A 183 3.53 -7.64 12.60
C GLY A 183 3.30 -7.41 11.09
N LYS A 184 3.91 -6.38 10.51
CA LYS A 184 3.78 -6.02 9.08
C LYS A 184 4.69 -6.82 8.18
N VAL A 185 5.85 -7.22 8.69
CA VAL A 185 6.82 -8.07 7.99
C VAL A 185 6.89 -9.41 8.70
N HIS A 186 6.65 -10.49 7.97
CA HIS A 186 6.61 -11.85 8.53
C HIS A 186 7.99 -12.50 8.51
N ALA A 187 8.91 -11.89 9.25
CA ALA A 187 10.28 -12.37 9.38
C ALA A 187 10.73 -12.37 10.84
N ARG A 188 11.76 -13.16 11.14
CA ARG A 188 12.45 -13.18 12.42
C ARG A 188 13.90 -12.77 12.20
N ILE A 189 14.40 -11.88 13.05
CA ILE A 189 15.81 -11.49 13.04
C ILE A 189 16.58 -12.47 13.92
N ASP A 190 17.56 -13.15 13.35
CA ASP A 190 18.57 -13.87 14.11
C ASP A 190 19.82 -13.00 14.29
N LYS A 191 19.96 -12.45 15.50
CA LYS A 191 21.13 -11.66 15.90
C LYS A 191 22.30 -12.53 16.37
N VAL A 192 22.14 -13.84 16.53
CA VAL A 192 23.20 -14.75 17.03
C VAL A 192 24.33 -14.88 16.01
N THR A 193 24.01 -14.86 14.72
CA THR A 193 24.99 -14.91 13.63
C THR A 193 25.90 -13.68 13.55
N LYS A 194 25.54 -12.55 14.21
CA LYS A 194 26.41 -11.37 14.33
C LYS A 194 27.71 -11.66 15.10
N ARG A 195 27.75 -12.69 15.94
CA ARG A 195 28.94 -13.02 16.78
C ARG A 195 29.88 -14.06 16.19
N ASN A 196 29.42 -14.92 15.27
CA ASN A 196 30.19 -16.09 14.83
C ASN A 196 30.97 -15.87 13.52
N ILE A 197 30.85 -14.69 12.91
CA ILE A 197 31.66 -14.30 11.75
C ILE A 197 32.39 -13.01 12.13
N ILE A 198 33.22 -13.07 13.18
CA ILE A 198 34.32 -12.13 13.31
C ILE A 198 35.36 -12.59 12.29
N GLY A 199 35.11 -12.24 11.02
CA GLY A 199 36.19 -12.14 10.05
C GLY A 199 37.16 -11.08 10.56
N ASN A 200 38.46 -11.31 10.38
CA ASN A 200 39.48 -10.31 10.62
C ASN A 200 39.06 -9.00 9.94
N GLU A 201 39.12 -7.89 10.68
CA GLU A 201 38.76 -6.52 10.27
C GLU A 201 37.26 -6.13 10.41
N GLY A 202 36.89 -5.67 11.61
CA GLY A 202 36.08 -4.46 11.88
C GLY A 202 34.70 -4.22 11.24
N GLU A 203 34.25 -4.99 10.25
CA GLU A 203 32.98 -4.79 9.57
C GLU A 203 31.87 -5.60 10.25
N SER A 204 30.89 -4.87 10.81
CA SER A 204 29.66 -5.46 11.35
C SER A 204 28.83 -6.06 10.21
N LEU A 205 29.13 -7.32 9.86
CA LEU A 205 28.28 -8.13 9.00
C LEU A 205 26.98 -8.39 9.78
N GLY A 206 25.96 -7.57 9.49
CA GLY A 206 24.65 -7.64 10.13
C GLY A 206 24.07 -9.05 10.05
N GLY A 207 23.13 -9.36 10.95
CA GLY A 207 22.66 -10.73 11.19
C GLY A 207 21.97 -11.40 9.99
N VAL A 208 21.17 -12.42 10.26
CA VAL A 208 20.37 -13.09 9.21
C VAL A 208 18.90 -12.83 9.48
N VAL A 209 18.15 -12.48 8.45
CA VAL A 209 16.69 -12.42 8.46
C VAL A 209 16.18 -13.79 8.01
N GLU A 210 15.47 -14.48 8.89
CA GLU A 210 14.77 -15.72 8.56
C GLU A 210 13.30 -15.43 8.22
N THR A 211 12.86 -15.89 7.07
CA THR A 211 11.48 -15.68 6.62
C THR A 211 10.55 -16.69 7.28
N ARG A 212 9.51 -16.24 7.97
CA ARG A 212 8.45 -17.13 8.45
C ARG A 212 7.36 -17.18 7.38
N ARG A 213 7.25 -18.31 6.67
CA ARG A 213 6.08 -18.57 5.83
C ARG A 213 4.86 -18.65 6.74
N VAL A 214 4.00 -17.64 6.66
CA VAL A 214 2.75 -17.66 7.43
C VAL A 214 1.79 -18.59 6.72
N GLU A 215 1.42 -19.68 7.38
CA GLU A 215 0.40 -20.56 6.84
C GLU A 215 -0.93 -19.80 6.73
N THR A 216 -1.55 -19.87 5.55
CA THR A 216 -2.80 -19.16 5.24
C THR A 216 -3.93 -19.53 6.21
N LYS A 217 -3.90 -20.73 6.80
CA LYS A 217 -4.85 -21.18 7.83
C LYS A 217 -4.65 -20.46 9.16
N GLY A 218 -3.41 -20.26 9.58
CA GLY A 218 -3.07 -19.55 10.82
C GLY A 218 -3.56 -18.10 10.78
N VAL A 219 -3.27 -17.37 9.70
CA VAL A 219 -3.73 -15.98 9.54
C VAL A 219 -5.26 -15.88 9.55
N LYS A 220 -5.95 -16.79 8.85
CA LYS A 220 -7.41 -16.80 8.82
C LYS A 220 -8.00 -17.06 10.20
N LEU A 221 -7.43 -18.00 10.94
CA LEU A 221 -7.89 -18.35 12.28
C LEU A 221 -7.66 -17.19 13.26
N ASP A 222 -6.49 -16.55 13.22
CA ASP A 222 -6.16 -15.42 14.08
C ASP A 222 -7.03 -14.19 13.81
N ALA A 223 -7.34 -13.94 12.53
CA ALA A 223 -8.28 -12.89 12.13
C ALA A 223 -9.70 -13.18 12.63
N VAL A 224 -10.16 -14.44 12.58
CA VAL A 224 -11.47 -14.85 13.11
C VAL A 224 -11.52 -14.69 14.62
N LEU A 225 -10.49 -15.11 15.34
CA LEU A 225 -10.41 -14.96 16.80
C LEU A 225 -10.43 -13.48 17.20
N THR A 226 -9.59 -12.65 16.58
CA THR A 226 -9.55 -11.20 16.87
C THR A 226 -10.89 -10.51 16.54
N GLY A 227 -11.55 -10.95 15.46
CA GLY A 227 -12.88 -10.48 15.10
C GLY A 227 -13.94 -10.87 16.14
N ALA A 228 -13.89 -12.11 16.61
CA ALA A 228 -14.77 -12.62 17.66
C ALA A 228 -14.59 -11.84 18.97
N ASP A 229 -13.36 -11.57 19.40
CA ASP A 229 -13.07 -10.81 20.62
C ASP A 229 -13.63 -9.39 20.57
N LYS A 230 -13.51 -8.71 19.42
CA LYS A 230 -14.10 -7.38 19.23
C LYS A 230 -15.63 -7.41 19.32
N LEU A 231 -16.27 -8.44 18.76
CA LEU A 231 -17.72 -8.61 18.83
C LEU A 231 -18.17 -8.90 20.26
N ILE A 232 -17.49 -9.81 20.95
CA ILE A 232 -17.76 -10.14 22.36
C ILE A 232 -17.63 -8.89 23.23
N SER A 233 -16.56 -8.11 23.06
CA SER A 233 -16.37 -6.86 23.80
C SER A 233 -17.48 -5.83 23.56
N LYS A 234 -17.95 -5.70 22.30
CA LYS A 234 -19.10 -4.85 21.98
C LYS A 234 -20.39 -5.37 22.60
N MET A 235 -20.66 -6.68 22.53
CA MET A 235 -21.83 -7.29 23.13
C MET A 235 -21.82 -7.13 24.65
N GLN A 236 -20.69 -7.34 25.31
CA GLN A 236 -20.52 -7.13 26.75
C GLN A 236 -20.82 -5.68 27.16
N LYS A 237 -20.37 -4.69 26.39
CA LYS A 237 -20.70 -3.27 26.62
C LYS A 237 -22.20 -3.00 26.49
N ILE A 238 -22.86 -3.58 25.49
CA ILE A 238 -24.30 -3.40 25.27
C ILE A 238 -25.09 -4.05 26.41
N VAL A 239 -24.78 -5.30 26.76
CA VAL A 239 -25.42 -6.03 27.86
C VAL A 239 -25.22 -5.30 29.19
N GLY A 240 -24.01 -4.81 29.47
CA GLY A 240 -23.76 -4.00 30.68
C GLY A 240 -24.56 -2.70 30.73
N SER A 241 -24.80 -2.06 29.58
CA SER A 241 -25.62 -0.85 29.51
C SER A 241 -27.12 -1.14 29.70
N VAL A 242 -27.58 -2.32 29.30
CA VAL A 242 -28.99 -2.76 29.42
C VAL A 242 -29.31 -3.26 30.84
N ILE A 243 -28.35 -3.85 31.56
CA ILE A 243 -28.55 -4.32 32.95
C ILE A 243 -28.64 -3.15 33.95
N HIS A 244 -28.13 -1.97 33.58
CA HIS A 244 -28.19 -0.74 34.41
C HIS A 244 -29.42 0.15 34.12
N LEU A 245 -30.31 -0.24 33.21
CA LEU A 245 -31.62 0.37 32.94
C LEU A 245 -32.73 -0.44 33.62
#